data_AF-A0A937Y4K3-F1
#
_entry.id   AF-A0A937Y4K3-F1
#
_cell.length_a   1.000
_cell.length_b   1.000
_cell.length_c   1.000
_cell.angle_alpha   90.00
_cell.angle_beta   90.00
_cell.angle_gamma   90.00
#
_symmetry.space_group_name_H-M   'P 1'
#
loop_
_entity.id
_entity.type
_entity.pdbx_description
1 polymer ?
#
loop_
_entity_poly.entity_id
_entity_poly.type
_entity_poly.pdbx_seq_one_letter_code
_entity_poly.pdbx_strand_id
1 'polypeptide(L)'
;MASLGRAAALVTLSVLVAGSAAAQTYRSEHGELRVTRIANGLEHPWALAFLPDGRLLVTERPGRLRYAAKDGSLGAPLDNVPRVFARGQGGLLDVALDPAFASNRMIYLCFAEP
;
A
#
# COMPACT_ATOMS: atom_id res chain seq x y z
N MET A 1 26.58 -57.73 16.93
CA MET A 1 25.17 -57.26 16.90
C MET A 1 25.23 -55.74 16.99
N ALA A 2 25.01 -55.07 15.85
CA ALA A 2 25.29 -53.65 15.63
C ALA A 2 24.20 -52.72 16.21
N SER A 3 24.62 -51.51 16.58
CA SER A 3 23.91 -50.50 17.34
C SER A 3 22.76 -49.81 16.57
N LEU A 4 21.73 -49.42 17.33
CA LEU A 4 20.54 -48.69 16.89
C LEU A 4 20.87 -47.24 16.50
N GLY A 5 20.45 -46.83 15.31
CA GLY A 5 20.40 -45.43 14.89
C GLY A 5 19.12 -44.74 15.36
N ARG A 6 19.25 -43.65 16.12
CA ARG A 6 18.15 -42.70 16.39
C ARG A 6 18.45 -41.41 15.65
N ALA A 7 17.73 -41.17 14.55
CA ALA A 7 17.73 -39.87 13.89
C ALA A 7 16.80 -38.92 14.66
N ALA A 8 17.37 -37.88 15.27
CA ALA A 8 16.62 -36.79 15.86
C ALA A 8 16.25 -35.79 14.75
N ALA A 9 14.96 -35.64 14.47
CA ALA A 9 14.47 -34.62 13.55
C ALA A 9 14.48 -33.25 14.27
N LEU A 10 15.34 -32.34 13.82
CA LEU A 10 15.34 -30.93 14.24
C LEU A 10 14.19 -30.22 13.52
N VAL A 11 13.18 -29.77 14.27
CA VAL A 11 12.14 -28.86 13.76
C VAL A 11 12.65 -27.44 13.99
N THR A 12 13.07 -26.75 12.93
CA THR A 12 13.41 -25.32 13.00
C THR A 12 12.13 -24.48 12.98
N LEU A 13 11.81 -23.87 14.12
CA LEU A 13 10.75 -22.88 14.23
C LEU A 13 11.24 -21.55 13.65
N SER A 14 10.89 -21.26 12.40
CA SER A 14 11.14 -19.95 11.79
C SER A 14 10.17 -18.92 12.40
N VAL A 15 10.67 -18.12 13.35
CA VAL A 15 9.95 -16.95 13.86
C VAL A 15 9.91 -15.89 12.75
N LEU A 16 8.73 -15.70 12.15
CA LEU A 16 8.44 -14.55 11.29
C LEU A 16 8.30 -13.32 12.20
N VAL A 17 9.37 -12.52 12.29
CA VAL A 17 9.28 -11.19 12.89
C VAL A 17 8.54 -10.29 11.90
N ALA A 18 7.24 -10.11 12.11
CA ALA A 18 6.47 -9.07 11.45
C ALA A 18 6.95 -7.72 11.99
N GLY A 19 7.86 -7.07 11.26
CA GLY A 19 8.41 -5.77 11.63
C GLY A 19 7.35 -4.68 11.52
N SER A 20 6.70 -4.34 12.62
CA SER A 20 5.97 -3.07 12.74
C SER A 20 6.96 -1.93 12.47
N ALA A 21 6.69 -1.09 11.47
CA ALA A 21 7.53 0.06 11.18
C ALA A 21 7.46 1.04 12.35
N ALA A 22 8.52 1.09 13.17
CA ALA A 22 8.61 2.01 14.29
C ALA A 22 8.54 3.46 13.77
N ALA A 23 7.77 4.29 14.45
CA ALA A 23 7.67 5.70 14.10
C ALA A 23 9.01 6.38 14.30
N GLN A 24 9.40 7.23 13.34
CA GLN A 24 10.61 8.03 13.38
C GLN A 24 10.24 9.47 13.79
N THR A 25 11.07 10.08 14.63
CA THR A 25 10.88 11.46 15.06
C THR A 25 11.79 12.38 14.25
N TYR A 26 11.23 13.47 13.74
CA TYR A 26 11.91 14.50 12.98
C TYR A 26 11.70 15.85 13.64
N ARG A 27 12.69 16.74 13.57
CA ARG A 27 12.53 18.13 14.01
C ARG A 27 12.12 18.99 12.82
N SER A 28 11.07 19.80 13.00
CA SER A 28 10.64 20.84 12.07
C SER A 28 10.76 22.22 12.71
N GLU A 29 10.56 23.27 11.93
CA GLU A 29 10.50 24.67 12.42
C GLU A 29 9.37 24.90 13.44
N HIS A 30 8.34 24.05 13.42
CA HIS A 30 7.16 24.13 14.29
C HIS A 30 7.13 23.07 15.40
N GLY A 31 8.22 22.31 15.60
CA GLY A 31 8.33 21.29 16.65
C GLY A 31 8.64 19.89 16.12
N GLU A 32 8.44 18.88 16.95
CA GLU A 32 8.74 17.49 16.60
C GLU A 32 7.59 16.83 15.83
N LEU A 33 7.94 16.17 14.73
CA LEU A 33 7.04 15.39 13.88
C LEU A 33 7.31 13.91 14.10
N ARG A 34 6.27 13.15 14.43
CA ARG A 34 6.32 11.69 14.48
C ARG A 34 5.80 11.11 13.18
N VAL A 35 6.69 10.55 12.37
CA VAL A 35 6.37 9.98 11.06
C VAL A 35 6.30 8.47 11.17
N THR A 36 5.17 7.90 10.76
CA THR A 36 4.99 6.45 10.70
C THR A 36 4.77 6.04 9.25
N ARG A 37 5.56 5.09 8.77
CA ARG A 37 5.37 4.55 7.42
C ARG A 37 4.15 3.63 7.41
N ILE A 38 3.10 4.04 6.69
CA ILE A 38 1.87 3.27 6.55
C ILE A 38 2.03 2.17 5.51
N ALA A 39 2.55 2.48 4.32
CA ALA A 39 2.77 1.51 3.25
C ALA A 39 4.15 1.73 2.60
N ASN A 40 4.64 0.71 1.90
CA ASN A 40 5.87 0.77 1.10
C ASN A 40 5.67 0.01 -0.22
N GLY A 41 6.61 0.15 -1.17
CA GLY A 41 6.53 -0.56 -2.45
C GLY A 41 5.56 0.06 -3.47
N LEU A 42 5.12 1.30 -3.22
CA LEU A 42 4.38 2.12 -4.19
C LEU A 42 5.35 2.72 -5.23
N GLU A 43 4.91 2.82 -6.47
CA GLU A 43 5.66 3.39 -7.59
C GLU A 43 5.08 4.76 -7.95
N HIS A 44 5.76 5.83 -7.57
CA HIS A 44 5.30 7.20 -7.79
C HIS A 44 3.83 7.42 -7.37
N PRO A 45 3.48 7.20 -6.10
CA PRO A 45 2.13 7.46 -5.62
C PRO A 45 1.77 8.94 -5.80
N TRP A 46 0.55 9.23 -6.25
CA TRP A 46 0.09 10.59 -6.54
C TRP A 46 -0.94 11.10 -5.52
N ALA A 47 -2.06 10.38 -5.37
CA ALA A 47 -3.14 10.74 -4.47
C ALA A 47 -3.61 9.51 -3.67
N LEU A 48 -4.34 9.76 -2.58
CA LEU A 48 -4.96 8.73 -1.77
C LEU A 48 -6.36 9.14 -1.32
N ALA A 49 -7.22 8.15 -1.13
CA ALA A 49 -8.53 8.31 -0.50
C ALA A 49 -8.76 7.24 0.57
N PHE A 50 -9.31 7.64 1.72
CA PHE A 50 -9.67 6.72 2.80
C PHE A 50 -11.00 6.03 2.47
N LEU A 51 -11.00 4.70 2.47
CA LEU A 51 -12.24 3.93 2.36
C LEU A 51 -12.93 3.85 3.74
N PRO A 52 -14.28 3.66 3.77
CA PRO A 52 -15.03 3.54 5.03
C PRO A 52 -14.57 2.37 5.91
N ASP A 53 -14.00 1.32 5.31
CA ASP A 53 -13.49 0.17 6.04
C ASP A 53 -12.08 0.41 6.60
N GLY A 54 -11.48 1.58 6.38
CA GLY A 54 -10.16 1.99 6.87
C GLY A 54 -8.98 1.55 5.98
N ARG A 55 -9.24 0.95 4.81
CA ARG A 55 -8.20 0.80 3.78
C ARG A 55 -7.97 2.13 3.05
N LEU A 56 -6.86 2.22 2.33
CA LEU A 56 -6.57 3.31 1.42
C LEU A 56 -6.74 2.85 -0.02
N LEU A 57 -7.25 3.74 -0.86
CA LEU A 57 -7.12 3.68 -2.30
C LEU A 57 -6.00 4.64 -2.71
N VAL A 58 -5.02 4.17 -3.47
CA VAL A 58 -3.83 4.95 -3.84
C VAL A 58 -3.62 4.92 -5.34
N THR A 59 -3.50 6.08 -5.97
CA THR A 59 -3.11 6.19 -7.38
C THR A 59 -1.59 6.17 -7.51
N GLU A 60 -1.09 5.43 -8.49
CA GLU A 60 0.31 5.39 -8.90
C GLU A 60 0.41 6.00 -10.30
N ARG A 61 1.26 7.02 -10.46
CA ARG A 61 1.41 7.81 -11.70
C ARG A 61 1.51 6.96 -12.98
N PRO A 62 2.18 5.79 -13.01
CA PRO A 62 2.27 4.94 -14.20
C PRO A 62 0.94 4.36 -14.70
N GLY A 63 -0.19 4.60 -14.01
CA GLY A 63 -1.52 4.14 -14.44
C GLY A 63 -2.08 3.00 -13.59
N ARG A 64 -1.68 2.88 -12.32
CA ARG A 64 -2.17 1.82 -11.43
C ARG A 64 -2.94 2.40 -10.27
N LEU A 65 -4.03 1.74 -9.91
CA LEU A 65 -4.78 2.01 -8.69
C LEU A 65 -4.55 0.86 -7.73
N ARG A 66 -4.28 1.13 -6.45
CA ARG A 66 -3.92 0.12 -5.44
C ARG A 66 -4.78 0.24 -4.20
N TYR A 67 -5.09 -0.89 -3.58
CA TYR A 67 -5.46 -0.90 -2.17
C TYR A 67 -4.22 -0.96 -1.29
N ALA A 68 -4.19 -0.16 -0.21
CA ALA A 68 -3.34 -0.42 0.95
C ALA A 68 -4.24 -0.84 2.13
N ALA A 69 -3.94 -1.99 2.72
CA ALA A 69 -4.64 -2.48 3.89
C ALA A 69 -4.24 -1.73 5.15
N LYS A 70 -4.98 -1.92 6.25
CA LYS A 70 -4.73 -1.27 7.54
C LYS A 70 -3.37 -1.59 8.13
N ASP A 71 -2.83 -2.77 7.82
CA ASP A 71 -1.50 -3.22 8.25
C ASP A 71 -0.38 -2.72 7.32
N GLY A 72 -0.72 -1.95 6.29
CA GLY A 72 0.23 -1.42 5.32
C GLY A 72 0.54 -2.33 4.14
N SER A 73 -0.02 -3.53 4.10
CA SER A 73 0.16 -4.43 2.95
C SER A 73 -0.52 -3.86 1.70
N LEU A 74 0.17 -3.98 0.56
CA LEU A 74 -0.37 -3.53 -0.73
C LEU A 74 -1.07 -4.68 -1.45
N GLY A 75 -2.29 -4.44 -1.90
CA GLY A 75 -2.96 -5.32 -2.86
C GLY A 75 -2.34 -5.27 -4.24
N ALA A 76 -2.73 -6.18 -5.13
CA ALA A 76 -2.42 -6.07 -6.56
C ALA A 76 -3.03 -4.79 -7.17
N PRO A 77 -2.51 -4.31 -8.32
CA PRO A 77 -3.19 -3.30 -9.13
C PRO A 77 -4.64 -3.68 -9.41
N LEU A 78 -5.55 -2.73 -9.27
CA LEU A 78 -6.94 -2.91 -9.66
C LEU A 78 -7.04 -2.91 -11.18
N ASP A 79 -7.93 -3.76 -11.70
CA ASP A 79 -8.28 -3.81 -13.12
C ASP A 79 -9.21 -2.67 -13.51
N ASN A 80 -9.43 -2.51 -14.82
CA ASN A 80 -10.34 -1.51 -15.41
C ASN A 80 -10.01 -0.05 -15.05
N VAL A 81 -8.76 0.23 -14.70
CA VAL A 81 -8.24 1.59 -14.58
C VAL A 81 -8.00 2.16 -16.00
N PRO A 82 -8.34 3.43 -16.26
CA PRO A 82 -8.10 4.04 -17.58
C PRO A 82 -6.63 3.97 -17.99
N ARG A 83 -6.37 3.85 -19.29
CA ARG A 83 -5.04 4.10 -19.84
C ARG A 83 -4.69 5.57 -19.66
N VAL A 84 -3.40 5.86 -19.43
CA VAL A 84 -2.93 7.22 -19.15
C VAL A 84 -1.68 7.57 -19.94
N PHE A 85 -1.49 8.86 -20.22
CA PHE A 85 -0.23 9.40 -20.75
C PHE A 85 0.79 9.58 -19.62
N ALA A 86 1.57 8.53 -19.30
CA ALA A 86 2.56 8.55 -18.22
C ALA A 86 3.94 9.12 -18.66
N ARG A 87 4.01 10.44 -18.87
CA ARG A 87 5.24 11.18 -19.21
C ARG A 87 5.31 12.53 -18.50
N GLY A 88 6.49 12.90 -18.00
CA GLY A 88 6.67 14.13 -17.24
C GLY A 88 5.76 14.19 -16.02
N GLN A 89 4.84 15.15 -16.01
CA GLN A 89 3.80 15.31 -14.98
C GLN A 89 2.49 14.58 -15.31
N GLY A 90 2.38 13.94 -16.48
CA GLY A 90 1.20 13.15 -16.86
C GLY A 90 1.17 11.76 -16.19
N GLY A 91 -0.02 11.21 -16.05
CA GLY A 91 -0.26 9.88 -15.49
C GLY A 91 -1.67 9.73 -14.92
N LEU A 92 -1.84 8.73 -14.05
CA LEU A 92 -3.00 8.66 -13.15
C LEU A 92 -2.74 9.57 -11.96
N LEU A 93 -3.63 10.54 -11.75
CA LEU A 93 -3.43 11.64 -10.82
C LEU A 93 -4.32 11.46 -9.59
N ASP A 94 -5.42 12.20 -9.52
CA ASP A 94 -6.24 12.27 -8.32
C ASP A 94 -7.28 11.13 -8.24
N VAL A 95 -7.72 10.84 -7.01
CA VAL A 95 -8.82 9.94 -6.71
C VAL A 95 -9.71 10.51 -5.62
N ALA A 96 -11.01 10.57 -5.88
CA ALA A 96 -12.01 10.97 -4.89
C ALA A 96 -13.11 9.92 -4.78
N LEU A 97 -13.59 9.69 -3.56
CA LEU A 97 -14.80 8.90 -3.35
C LEU A 97 -16.02 9.79 -3.56
N ASP A 98 -17.07 9.24 -4.14
CA ASP A 98 -18.37 9.89 -4.14
C ASP A 98 -18.87 10.08 -2.69
N PRO A 99 -19.57 11.18 -2.35
CA PRO A 99 -20.13 11.36 -1.01
C PRO A 99 -21.04 10.20 -0.57
N ALA A 100 -21.68 9.51 -1.51
CA ALA A 100 -22.50 8.32 -1.27
C ALA A 100 -21.75 6.99 -1.53
N PHE A 101 -20.40 6.97 -1.50
CA PHE A 101 -19.58 5.79 -1.78
C PHE A 101 -19.99 4.54 -0.99
N ALA A 102 -20.44 4.71 0.25
CA ALA A 102 -20.90 3.61 1.09
C ALA A 102 -22.06 2.81 0.46
N SER A 103 -22.89 3.45 -0.37
CA SER A 103 -24.01 2.82 -1.07
C SER A 103 -23.75 2.59 -2.56
N ASN A 104 -23.08 3.53 -3.26
CA ASN A 104 -22.94 3.47 -4.72
C ASN A 104 -21.58 2.96 -5.21
N ARG A 105 -20.57 2.87 -4.33
CA ARG A 105 -19.18 2.47 -4.66
C ARG A 105 -18.52 3.30 -5.76
N MET A 106 -18.98 4.52 -6.01
CA MET A 106 -18.47 5.37 -7.08
C MET A 106 -17.20 6.11 -6.69
N ILE A 107 -16.20 6.08 -7.58
CA ILE A 107 -14.98 6.86 -7.46
C ILE A 107 -14.81 7.75 -8.69
N TYR A 108 -14.13 8.87 -8.50
CA TYR A 108 -13.72 9.79 -9.56
C TYR A 108 -12.20 9.73 -9.69
N LEU A 109 -11.71 9.70 -10.92
CA LEU A 109 -10.29 9.72 -11.24
C LEU A 109 -9.97 10.94 -12.11
N CYS A 110 -8.87 11.60 -11.80
CA CYS A 110 -8.24 12.59 -12.68
C CYS A 110 -7.01 11.96 -13.34
N PHE A 111 -6.88 12.08 -14.65
CA PHE A 111 -5.76 11.50 -15.38
C PHE A 111 -5.42 12.29 -16.65
N ALA A 112 -4.18 12.16 -17.12
CA ALA A 112 -3.78 12.64 -18.44
C ALA A 112 -4.20 11.59 -19.49
N GLU A 113 -5.06 11.96 -20.43
CA GLU A 113 -5.51 11.08 -21.52
C GLU A 113 -4.34 10.76 -22.47
N PRO A 114 -4.22 9.49 -22.97
CA PRO A 114 -3.16 9.04 -23.87
C PRO A 114 -2.96 9.84 -25.17
#